data_AF-A0A2G2J0T9-F1
#
_entry.id   AF-A0A2G2J0T9-F1
#
_cell.length_a   1.000
_cell.length_b   1.000
_cell.length_c   1.000
_cell.angle_alpha   90.00
_cell.angle_beta   90.00
_cell.angle_gamma   90.00
#
_symmetry.space_group_name_H-M   'P 1'
#
loop_
_entity.id
_entity.type
_entity.pdbx_description
1 polymer ?
#
loop_
_entity_poly.entity_id
_entity_poly.type
_entity_poly.pdbx_seq_one_letter_code
_entity_poly.pdbx_strand_id
1 'polypeptide(L)'
;MREATRLPVAPRPFRDELLSSWVARVACRYGLEARDLTQCLAERGSDKLPPFDDITPNQDQIRQWARACRIDPMRLQRLSLAYRHSKRAQLWLLERIGSPMPVCFSCFDDDCAADRDSYIRADWVLAEYFVCPVHRQMLRDRCPSCDGHLYVSYRMRDGRARPVCRKCDDRLTGAYSGHTLPGIPK
;
A
#
# COMPACT_ATOMS: atom_id res chain seq x y z
N MET A 1 8.38 -22.56 -25.08
CA MET A 1 7.89 -21.29 -24.50
C MET A 1 6.91 -21.62 -23.39
N ARG A 2 7.21 -21.30 -22.13
CA ARG A 2 6.20 -21.43 -21.07
C ARG A 2 5.27 -20.22 -21.13
N GLU A 3 3.97 -20.48 -21.03
CA GLU A 3 2.94 -19.47 -20.97
C GLU A 3 3.21 -18.55 -19.77
N ALA A 4 3.14 -17.23 -19.98
CA ALA A 4 3.40 -16.29 -18.90
C ALA A 4 2.31 -16.40 -17.83
N THR A 5 2.73 -16.44 -16.57
CA THR A 5 1.83 -16.49 -15.41
C THR A 5 0.86 -15.31 -15.46
N ARG A 6 -0.41 -15.59 -15.72
CA ARG A 6 -1.50 -14.62 -15.71
C ARG A 6 -2.30 -14.80 -14.43
N LEU A 7 -2.46 -13.72 -13.68
CA LEU A 7 -3.24 -13.71 -12.46
C LEU A 7 -4.75 -13.73 -12.80
N PRO A 8 -5.54 -14.68 -12.25
CA PRO A 8 -6.99 -14.70 -12.46
C PRO A 8 -7.68 -13.44 -11.94
N VAL A 9 -7.31 -13.01 -10.73
CA VAL A 9 -7.85 -11.84 -10.04
C VAL A 9 -6.76 -10.79 -9.89
N ALA A 10 -6.96 -9.62 -10.51
CA ALA A 10 -6.05 -8.48 -10.40
C ALA A 10 -6.86 -7.19 -10.30
N PRO A 11 -7.06 -6.62 -9.08
CA PRO A 11 -7.73 -5.33 -8.95
C PRO A 11 -6.98 -4.25 -9.73
N ARG A 12 -7.73 -3.33 -10.36
CA ARG A 12 -7.13 -2.20 -11.06
C ARG A 12 -6.58 -1.18 -10.04
N PRO A 13 -5.43 -0.53 -10.34
CA PRO A 13 -4.90 0.49 -9.46
C PRO A 13 -5.80 1.73 -9.44
N PHE A 14 -5.90 2.35 -8.27
CA PHE A 14 -6.53 3.65 -8.13
C PHE A 14 -5.62 4.76 -8.67
N ARG A 15 -6.24 5.89 -9.04
CA ARG A 15 -5.54 7.00 -9.70
C ARG A 15 -4.47 7.62 -8.81
N ASP A 16 -4.69 7.70 -7.51
CA ASP A 16 -3.84 8.32 -6.49
C ASP A 16 -3.18 7.27 -5.58
N GLU A 17 -3.23 5.99 -5.95
CA GLU A 17 -2.63 4.92 -5.16
C GLU A 17 -1.11 4.82 -5.34
N LEU A 18 -0.44 4.50 -4.24
CA LEU A 18 0.98 4.14 -4.20
C LEU A 18 1.23 2.79 -4.88
N LEU A 19 2.31 2.65 -5.64
CA LEU A 19 2.56 1.43 -6.42
C LEU A 19 2.68 0.19 -5.51
N SER A 20 3.43 0.28 -4.41
CA SER A 20 3.58 -0.79 -3.42
C SER A 20 2.25 -1.18 -2.76
N SER A 21 1.34 -0.22 -2.55
CA SER A 21 -0.03 -0.49 -2.07
C SER A 21 -0.81 -1.33 -3.06
N TRP A 22 -0.78 -0.95 -4.35
CA TRP A 22 -1.49 -1.68 -5.39
C TRP A 22 -1.00 -3.14 -5.49
N VAL A 23 0.33 -3.34 -5.50
CA VAL A 23 0.96 -4.67 -5.51
C VAL A 23 0.51 -5.49 -4.30
N ALA A 24 0.54 -4.90 -3.09
CA ALA A 24 0.13 -5.58 -1.87
C ALA A 24 -1.35 -5.99 -1.88
N ARG A 25 -2.24 -5.17 -2.46
CA ARG A 25 -3.65 -5.52 -2.64
C ARG A 25 -3.87 -6.63 -3.65
N VAL A 26 -3.10 -6.65 -4.74
CA VAL A 26 -3.14 -7.78 -5.69
C VAL A 26 -2.69 -9.07 -4.98
N ALA A 27 -1.57 -9.02 -4.25
CA ALA A 27 -1.05 -10.17 -3.50
C ALA A 27 -2.04 -10.69 -2.44
N CYS A 28 -2.71 -9.78 -1.75
CA CYS A 28 -3.76 -10.09 -0.78
C CYS A 28 -4.89 -10.97 -1.37
N ARG A 29 -5.21 -10.84 -2.67
CA ARG A 29 -6.20 -11.70 -3.35
C ARG A 29 -5.81 -13.18 -3.37
N TYR A 30 -4.53 -13.48 -3.19
CA TYR A 30 -3.97 -14.83 -3.19
C TYR A 30 -3.54 -15.28 -1.78
N GLY A 31 -3.84 -14.51 -0.74
CA GLY A 31 -3.37 -14.79 0.62
C GLY A 31 -1.85 -14.67 0.79
N LEU A 32 -1.19 -13.91 -0.10
CA LEU A 32 0.26 -13.72 -0.12
C LEU A 32 0.61 -12.27 0.21
N GLU A 33 1.83 -12.04 0.72
CA GLU A 33 2.40 -10.70 0.77
C GLU A 33 3.02 -10.34 -0.59
N ALA A 34 3.24 -9.04 -0.84
CA ALA A 34 3.75 -8.53 -2.12
C ALA A 34 5.05 -9.20 -2.57
N ARG A 35 5.95 -9.47 -1.64
CA ARG A 35 7.24 -10.13 -1.89
C ARG A 35 7.04 -11.55 -2.41
N ASP A 36 6.16 -12.31 -1.77
CA ASP A 36 5.95 -13.72 -2.10
C ASP A 36 5.30 -13.87 -3.48
N LEU A 37 4.29 -13.05 -3.77
CA LEU A 37 3.68 -13.05 -5.10
C LEU A 37 4.67 -12.58 -6.17
N THR A 38 5.52 -11.60 -5.88
CA THR A 38 6.59 -11.18 -6.81
C THR A 38 7.52 -12.36 -7.13
N GLN A 39 7.88 -13.16 -6.12
CA GLN A 39 8.71 -14.34 -6.32
C GLN A 39 8.00 -15.43 -7.14
N CYS A 40 6.68 -15.61 -6.97
CA CYS A 40 5.90 -16.51 -7.81
C CYS A 40 5.80 -16.05 -9.28
N LEU A 41 5.85 -14.74 -9.53
CA LEU A 41 5.82 -14.16 -10.88
C LEU A 41 7.20 -14.11 -11.55
N ALA A 42 8.27 -14.20 -10.77
CA ALA A 42 9.64 -14.21 -11.28
C ALA A 42 9.88 -15.38 -12.25
N GLU A 43 10.52 -15.11 -13.39
CA GLU A 43 10.93 -16.16 -14.31
C GLU A 43 12.04 -17.00 -13.66
N ARG A 44 12.06 -18.32 -13.92
CA ARG A 44 13.11 -19.19 -13.37
C ARG A 44 14.48 -18.71 -13.87
N GLY A 45 15.34 -18.30 -12.94
CA GLY A 45 16.68 -17.76 -13.24
C GLY A 45 16.78 -16.24 -13.19
N SER A 46 15.69 -15.51 -12.95
CA SER A 46 15.79 -14.10 -12.54
C SER A 46 16.36 -14.01 -11.13
N ASP A 47 17.35 -13.14 -10.96
CA ASP A 47 17.79 -12.69 -9.64
C ASP A 47 16.59 -12.21 -8.80
N LYS A 48 16.72 -12.30 -7.47
CA LYS A 48 15.71 -11.83 -6.52
C LYS A 48 15.30 -10.40 -6.91
N LEU A 49 14.07 -10.24 -7.39
CA LEU A 49 13.53 -8.92 -7.69
C LEU A 49 13.60 -8.04 -6.43
N PRO A 50 14.14 -6.81 -6.52
CA PRO A 50 14.20 -5.93 -5.37
C PRO A 50 12.78 -5.61 -4.86
N PRO A 51 12.62 -5.13 -3.61
CA PRO A 51 11.37 -4.55 -3.17
C PRO A 51 10.88 -3.47 -4.15
N PHE A 52 9.57 -3.31 -4.30
CA PHE A 52 9.02 -2.24 -5.12
C PHE A 52 9.50 -0.88 -4.60
N ASP A 53 10.24 -0.16 -5.44
CA ASP A 53 10.54 1.25 -5.23
C ASP A 53 9.37 2.09 -5.75
N ASP A 54 8.72 2.80 -4.84
CA ASP A 54 7.62 3.71 -5.18
C ASP A 54 8.12 4.98 -5.90
N ILE A 55 9.40 5.35 -5.74
CA ILE A 55 9.99 6.53 -6.35
C ILE A 55 10.32 6.24 -7.81
N THR A 56 11.22 5.29 -8.05
CA THR A 56 11.75 4.92 -9.36
C THR A 56 11.66 3.40 -9.57
N PRO A 57 10.47 2.85 -9.87
CA PRO A 57 10.29 1.42 -10.00
C PRO A 57 11.11 0.84 -11.15
N ASN A 58 11.72 -0.32 -10.90
CA ASN A 58 12.45 -1.05 -11.93
C ASN A 58 11.50 -1.47 -13.06
N GLN A 59 11.92 -1.21 -14.30
CA GLN A 59 11.09 -1.38 -15.48
C GLN A 59 10.77 -2.84 -15.81
N ASP A 60 11.63 -3.79 -15.45
CA ASP A 60 11.33 -5.23 -15.56
C ASP A 60 10.23 -5.65 -14.60
N GLN A 61 10.24 -5.10 -13.37
CA GLN A 61 9.16 -5.35 -12.39
C GLN A 61 7.83 -4.81 -12.92
N ILE A 62 7.83 -3.58 -13.45
CA ILE A 62 6.65 -2.96 -14.07
C ILE A 62 6.14 -3.83 -15.21
N ARG A 63 7.01 -4.27 -16.14
CA ARG A 63 6.62 -5.13 -17.27
C ARG A 63 6.05 -6.48 -16.81
N GLN A 64 6.70 -7.12 -15.83
CA GLN A 64 6.27 -8.41 -15.31
C GLN A 64 4.89 -8.32 -14.66
N TRP A 65 4.68 -7.33 -13.80
CA TRP A 65 3.39 -7.13 -13.13
C TRP A 65 2.30 -6.65 -14.07
N ALA A 66 2.61 -5.78 -15.02
CA ALA A 66 1.71 -5.36 -16.09
C ALA A 66 1.22 -6.56 -16.91
N ARG A 67 2.14 -7.45 -17.31
CA ARG A 67 1.82 -8.68 -18.04
C ARG A 67 0.97 -9.63 -17.21
N ALA A 68 1.36 -9.89 -15.97
CA ALA A 68 0.65 -10.81 -15.06
C ALA A 68 -0.78 -10.33 -14.76
N CYS A 69 -0.96 -9.03 -14.56
CA CYS A 69 -2.23 -8.40 -14.21
C CYS A 69 -3.04 -7.91 -15.42
N ARG A 70 -2.54 -8.06 -16.65
CA ARG A 70 -3.16 -7.54 -17.89
C ARG A 70 -3.48 -6.04 -17.78
N ILE A 71 -2.50 -5.27 -17.34
CA ILE A 71 -2.56 -3.81 -17.21
C ILE A 71 -1.54 -3.21 -18.18
N ASP A 72 -1.86 -2.07 -18.78
CA ASP A 72 -0.90 -1.28 -19.54
C ASP A 72 0.31 -0.90 -18.64
N PRO A 73 1.56 -1.23 -19.03
CA PRO A 73 2.75 -0.84 -18.28
C PRO A 73 2.81 0.65 -17.96
N MET A 74 2.36 1.51 -18.88
CA MET A 74 2.36 2.96 -18.67
C MET A 74 1.43 3.34 -17.51
N ARG A 75 0.28 2.65 -17.34
CA ARG A 75 -0.61 2.88 -16.19
C ARG A 75 0.07 2.58 -14.86
N LEU A 76 0.92 1.57 -14.78
CA LEU A 76 1.70 1.27 -13.58
C LEU A 76 2.84 2.29 -13.39
N GLN A 77 3.52 2.68 -14.47
CA GLN A 77 4.56 3.71 -14.43
C GLN A 77 4.04 5.04 -13.86
N ARG A 78 2.79 5.40 -14.20
CA ARG A 78 2.11 6.61 -13.69
C ARG A 78 1.82 6.58 -12.19
N LEU A 79 1.93 5.42 -11.54
CA LEU A 79 1.80 5.31 -10.08
C LEU A 79 3.08 5.71 -9.35
N SER A 80 4.23 5.69 -10.03
CA SER A 80 5.52 6.08 -9.44
C SER A 80 5.52 7.54 -8.99
N LEU A 81 6.16 7.80 -7.86
CA LEU A 81 6.24 9.14 -7.29
C LEU A 81 7.06 10.07 -8.17
N ALA A 82 8.11 9.57 -8.83
CA ALA A 82 8.87 10.36 -9.80
C ALA A 82 8.00 10.82 -10.99
N TYR A 83 7.06 9.99 -11.44
CA TYR A 83 6.12 10.39 -12.49
C TYR A 83 5.06 11.38 -11.95
N ARG A 84 4.44 11.06 -10.81
CA ARG A 84 3.36 11.87 -10.21
C ARG A 84 3.84 13.26 -9.78
N HIS A 85 5.04 13.32 -9.23
CA HIS A 85 5.64 14.51 -8.63
C HIS A 85 6.91 14.89 -9.38
N SER A 86 6.90 14.78 -10.72
CA SER A 86 8.05 15.08 -11.59
C SER A 86 8.61 16.50 -11.45
N LYS A 87 7.79 17.44 -10.96
CA LYS A 87 8.19 18.83 -10.68
C LYS A 87 8.79 19.03 -9.28
N ARG A 88 8.82 18.01 -8.44
CA ARG A 88 9.32 18.08 -7.06
C ARG A 88 10.68 17.41 -6.97
N ALA A 89 11.59 17.98 -6.18
CA ALA A 89 12.84 17.31 -5.87
C ALA A 89 12.56 16.03 -5.06
N GLN A 90 13.29 14.95 -5.35
CA GLN A 90 13.10 13.66 -4.69
C GLN A 90 13.28 13.73 -3.17
N LEU A 91 14.06 14.69 -2.65
CA LEU A 91 14.20 14.94 -1.20
C LEU A 91 12.89 15.32 -0.50
N TRP A 92 11.86 15.74 -1.24
CA TRP A 92 10.53 16.02 -0.69
C TRP A 92 9.63 14.79 -0.64
N LEU A 93 10.09 13.66 -1.20
CA LEU A 93 9.47 12.37 -0.98
C LEU A 93 10.08 11.84 0.32
N LEU A 94 9.24 11.42 1.26
CA LEU A 94 9.68 10.66 2.42
C LEU A 94 10.36 9.40 1.86
N GLU A 95 11.69 9.45 1.77
CA GLU A 95 12.48 8.25 1.59
C GLU A 95 11.98 7.24 2.62
N ARG A 96 11.80 5.99 2.20
CA ARG A 96 12.37 4.81 2.89
C ARG A 96 11.65 3.55 2.46
N ILE A 97 12.35 2.76 1.68
CA ILE A 97 12.20 1.31 1.73
C ILE A 97 12.36 0.90 3.21
N GLY A 98 11.27 0.47 3.86
CA GLY A 98 11.29 0.03 5.26
C GLY A 98 11.03 1.10 6.33
N SER A 99 10.51 2.28 6.00
CA SER A 99 9.98 3.21 7.03
C SER A 99 8.52 2.97 7.34
N PRO A 100 8.08 3.31 8.57
CA PRO A 100 6.69 3.64 8.78
C PRO A 100 6.20 4.65 7.75
N MET A 101 5.08 4.31 7.11
CA MET A 101 4.39 5.18 6.17
C MET A 101 3.26 5.87 6.92
N PRO A 102 3.23 7.22 6.95
CA PRO A 102 2.14 7.91 7.61
C PRO A 102 0.83 7.69 6.81
N VAL A 103 -0.26 7.43 7.52
CA VAL A 103 -1.57 7.11 6.91
C VAL A 103 -2.71 7.85 7.59
N CYS A 104 -3.83 8.03 6.87
CA CYS A 104 -5.07 8.51 7.46
C CYS A 104 -6.06 7.36 7.62
N PHE A 105 -6.40 7.00 8.86
CA PHE A 105 -7.34 5.90 9.12
C PHE A 105 -8.78 6.23 8.72
N SER A 106 -9.24 7.47 8.91
CA SER A 106 -10.56 7.93 8.44
C SER A 106 -10.72 7.75 6.93
N CYS A 107 -9.62 7.88 6.20
CA CYS A 107 -9.57 7.68 4.76
C CYS A 107 -9.68 6.19 4.41
N PHE A 108 -9.18 5.26 5.24
CA PHE A 108 -9.49 3.84 5.09
C PHE A 108 -10.95 3.51 5.44
N ASP A 109 -11.52 4.19 6.44
CA ASP A 109 -12.94 4.04 6.78
C ASP A 109 -13.85 4.49 5.63
N ASP A 110 -13.51 5.60 4.96
CA ASP A 110 -14.22 6.06 3.76
C ASP A 110 -14.15 5.04 2.62
N ASP A 111 -13.01 4.38 2.42
CA ASP A 111 -12.89 3.29 1.43
C ASP A 111 -13.79 2.10 1.81
N CYS A 112 -13.88 1.80 3.11
CA CYS A 112 -14.75 0.76 3.63
C CYS A 112 -16.23 1.10 3.41
N ALA A 113 -16.64 2.32 3.77
CA ALA A 113 -18.01 2.82 3.63
C ALA A 113 -18.44 2.90 2.16
N ALA A 114 -17.51 3.19 1.25
CA ALA A 114 -17.75 3.18 -0.20
C ALA A 114 -17.72 1.77 -0.83
N ASP A 115 -17.71 0.71 -0.02
CA ASP A 115 -17.57 -0.69 -0.45
C ASP A 115 -16.49 -0.89 -1.52
N ARG A 116 -15.30 -0.35 -1.26
CA ARG A 116 -14.12 -0.57 -2.10
C ARG A 116 -12.97 -1.10 -1.28
N ASP A 117 -11.99 -1.67 -1.97
CA ASP A 117 -10.72 -2.02 -1.33
C ASP A 117 -10.04 -0.74 -0.83
N SER A 118 -9.44 -0.81 0.35
CA SER A 118 -8.71 0.33 0.91
C SER A 118 -7.31 0.40 0.31
N TYR A 119 -6.73 1.60 0.21
CA TYR A 119 -5.41 1.77 -0.39
C TYR A 119 -4.60 2.91 0.24
N ILE A 120 -3.27 2.84 0.13
CA ILE A 120 -2.38 3.92 0.55
C ILE A 120 -2.29 4.94 -0.58
N ARG A 121 -2.51 6.20 -0.23
CA ARG A 121 -2.51 7.33 -1.16
C ARG A 121 -1.07 7.78 -1.37
N ALA A 122 -0.71 8.07 -2.61
CA ALA A 122 0.62 8.52 -2.99
C ALA A 122 0.99 9.84 -2.30
N ASP A 123 0.04 10.76 -2.13
CA ASP A 123 0.32 12.07 -1.52
C ASP A 123 0.75 11.98 -0.05
N TRP A 124 0.44 10.89 0.65
CA TRP A 124 0.84 10.72 2.06
C TRP A 124 2.35 10.55 2.24
N VAL A 125 3.07 10.26 1.17
CA VAL A 125 4.54 10.06 1.22
C VAL A 125 5.29 11.36 0.98
N LEU A 126 4.59 12.47 0.77
CA LEU A 126 5.19 13.77 0.54
C LEU A 126 5.50 14.42 1.88
N ALA A 127 6.72 14.93 2.06
CA ALA A 127 7.19 15.51 3.32
C ALA A 127 6.34 16.72 3.79
N GLU A 128 5.66 17.41 2.88
CA GLU A 128 4.75 18.51 3.22
C GLU A 128 3.37 18.04 3.73
N TYR A 129 3.00 16.78 3.48
CA TYR A 129 1.71 16.21 3.88
C TYR A 129 1.86 15.42 5.18
N PHE A 130 2.01 16.14 6.30
CA PHE A 130 1.82 15.57 7.64
C PHE A 130 0.35 15.64 8.08
N VAL A 131 -0.51 16.36 7.35
CA VAL A 131 -1.95 16.43 7.54
C VAL A 131 -2.65 15.84 6.31
N CYS A 132 -3.64 14.98 6.54
CA CYS A 132 -4.49 14.45 5.47
C CYS A 132 -5.25 15.60 4.78
N PRO A 133 -5.16 15.74 3.44
CA PRO A 133 -5.85 16.83 2.73
C PRO A 133 -7.38 16.70 2.73
N VAL A 134 -7.89 15.47 2.96
CA VAL A 134 -9.33 15.19 2.99
C VAL A 134 -9.89 15.42 4.40
N HIS A 135 -9.34 14.74 5.40
CA HIS A 135 -9.89 14.76 6.77
C HIS A 135 -9.29 15.83 7.69
N ARG A 136 -8.24 16.54 7.25
CA ARG A 136 -7.54 17.59 8.02
C ARG A 136 -7.02 17.13 9.38
N GLN A 137 -6.68 15.85 9.48
CA GLN A 137 -6.09 15.24 10.66
C GLN A 137 -4.63 14.88 10.41
N MET A 138 -3.81 14.90 11.45
CA MET A 138 -2.42 14.47 11.34
C MET A 138 -2.36 13.00 10.90
N LEU A 139 -1.55 12.72 9.88
CA LEU A 139 -1.31 11.35 9.46
C LEU A 139 -0.65 10.58 10.61
N ARG A 140 -0.99 9.31 10.75
CA ARG A 140 -0.53 8.42 11.81
C ARG A 140 0.58 7.53 11.28
N ASP A 141 1.66 7.40 12.05
CA ASP A 141 2.79 6.52 11.78
C ASP A 141 2.92 5.38 12.81
N ARG A 142 1.98 5.30 13.77
CA ARG A 142 1.90 4.29 14.83
C ARG A 142 0.56 3.58 14.88
N CYS A 143 0.60 2.29 15.20
CA CYS A 143 -0.58 1.46 15.37
C CYS A 143 -1.29 1.83 16.68
N PRO A 144 -2.61 2.09 16.68
CA PRO A 144 -3.33 2.41 17.91
C PRO A 144 -3.34 1.26 18.93
N SER A 145 -3.20 0.02 18.47
CA SER A 145 -3.38 -1.19 19.28
C SER A 145 -2.08 -1.73 19.86
N CYS A 146 -0.97 -1.61 19.14
CA CYS A 146 0.34 -2.11 19.59
C CYS A 146 1.43 -1.04 19.74
N ASP A 147 1.09 0.22 19.46
CA ASP A 147 1.96 1.41 19.46
C ASP A 147 3.22 1.34 18.57
N GLY A 148 3.42 0.22 17.87
CA GLY A 148 4.53 0.03 16.95
C GLY A 148 4.42 0.91 15.70
N HIS A 149 5.57 1.21 15.09
CA HIS A 149 5.64 1.85 13.78
C HIS A 149 4.76 1.12 12.74
N LEU A 150 3.98 1.89 11.98
CA LEU A 150 3.03 1.36 11.02
C LEU A 150 3.70 0.85 9.76
N TYR A 151 3.64 -0.46 9.60
CA TYR A 151 3.76 -1.12 8.32
C TYR A 151 2.38 -1.66 7.96
N VAL A 152 1.80 -1.14 6.88
CA VAL A 152 0.48 -1.57 6.42
C VAL A 152 0.63 -2.87 5.63
N SER A 153 -0.15 -3.88 6.01
CA SER A 153 -0.43 -5.05 5.18
C SER A 153 -1.92 -5.10 4.88
N TYR A 154 -2.35 -5.99 3.99
CA TYR A 154 -3.76 -6.16 3.66
C TYR A 154 -4.24 -7.56 4.02
N ARG A 155 -5.50 -7.66 4.45
CA ARG A 155 -6.23 -8.92 4.62
C ARG A 155 -7.52 -8.89 3.82
N MET A 156 -7.89 -10.04 3.26
CA MET A 156 -9.19 -10.23 2.63
C MET A 156 -10.26 -10.34 3.72
N ARG A 157 -11.18 -9.39 3.76
CA ARG A 157 -12.35 -9.41 4.65
C ARG A 157 -13.55 -8.90 3.87
N ASP A 158 -14.66 -9.64 3.91
CA ASP A 158 -15.90 -9.30 3.20
C ASP A 158 -15.69 -9.05 1.70
N GLY A 159 -14.81 -9.86 1.07
CA GLY A 159 -14.46 -9.73 -0.35
C GLY A 159 -13.60 -8.52 -0.71
N ARG A 160 -13.18 -7.71 0.27
CA ARG A 160 -12.37 -6.50 0.09
C ARG A 160 -11.00 -6.59 0.76
N ALA A 161 -10.03 -5.88 0.20
CA ALA A 161 -8.72 -5.71 0.84
C ALA A 161 -8.84 -4.65 1.95
N ARG A 162 -8.64 -5.08 3.20
CA ARG A 162 -8.69 -4.23 4.39
C ARG A 162 -7.30 -4.06 5.00
N PRO A 163 -6.92 -2.83 5.39
CA PRO A 163 -5.60 -2.53 5.91
C PRO A 163 -5.51 -3.00 7.36
N VAL A 164 -4.38 -3.65 7.67
CA VAL A 164 -4.05 -4.12 9.00
C VAL A 164 -2.64 -3.69 9.36
N CYS A 165 -2.38 -3.62 10.67
CA CYS A 165 -1.01 -3.50 11.15
C CYS A 165 -0.25 -4.80 10.84
N ARG A 166 0.86 -4.73 10.10
CA ARG A 166 1.69 -5.91 9.82
C ARG A 166 2.23 -6.59 11.09
N LYS A 167 2.41 -5.83 12.19
CA LYS A 167 2.97 -6.34 13.44
C LYS A 167 1.96 -7.11 14.30
N CYS A 168 0.74 -6.60 14.45
CA CYS A 168 -0.26 -7.17 15.36
C CYS A 168 -1.55 -7.65 14.67
N ASP A 169 -1.64 -7.51 13.36
CA ASP A 169 -2.80 -7.85 12.50
C ASP A 169 -4.10 -7.09 12.82
N ASP A 170 -4.07 -6.12 13.74
CA ASP A 170 -5.27 -5.35 14.06
C ASP A 170 -5.66 -4.41 12.91
N ARG A 171 -6.98 -4.19 12.76
CA ARG A 171 -7.56 -3.36 11.70
C ARG A 171 -7.14 -1.90 11.89
N LEU A 172 -6.72 -1.26 10.80
CA LEU A 172 -6.40 0.16 10.80
C LEU A 172 -7.66 0.97 10.47
N THR A 173 -8.38 1.39 11.50
CA THR A 173 -9.62 2.18 11.43
C THR A 173 -9.51 3.44 12.30
N GLY A 174 -10.22 4.50 11.92
CA GLY A 174 -10.26 5.78 12.62
C GLY A 174 -11.15 5.75 13.86
N ALA A 175 -12.01 4.74 13.99
CA ALA A 175 -12.65 4.43 15.25
C ALA A 175 -11.55 4.02 16.24
N TYR A 176 -11.20 4.92 17.17
CA TYR A 176 -10.37 4.58 18.31
C TYR A 176 -10.95 3.31 18.96
N SER A 177 -10.26 2.18 18.83
CA SER A 177 -10.38 1.06 19.76
C SER A 177 -9.79 1.55 21.07
N GLY A 178 -10.58 2.35 21.80
CA GLY A 178 -10.23 2.79 23.13
C GLY A 178 -9.92 1.55 23.95
N HIS A 179 -8.65 1.35 24.30
CA HIS A 179 -8.35 0.73 25.56
C HIS A 179 -9.05 1.58 26.61
N THR A 180 -10.08 1.00 27.24
CA THR A 180 -10.70 1.55 28.43
C THR A 180 -9.56 1.90 29.38
N LEU A 181 -9.32 3.19 29.62
CA LEU A 181 -8.42 3.60 30.68
C LEU A 181 -8.99 3.01 31.98
N PRO A 182 -8.23 2.20 32.74
CA PRO A 182 -8.70 1.73 34.02
C PRO A 182 -8.81 2.94 34.96
N GLY A 183 -10.05 3.25 35.33
CA GLY A 183 -10.47 3.96 36.54
C GLY A 183 -9.66 5.19 36.98
N ILE A 184 -10.20 6.38 36.74
CA ILE A 184 -10.00 7.50 37.67
C ILE A 184 -11.24 7.53 38.56
N PRO A 185 -11.15 7.16 39.86
CA PRO A 185 -12.26 7.35 40.78
C PRO A 185 -12.44 8.85 41.06
N LYS A 186 -13.70 9.26 41.19
CA LYS A 186 -14.10 10.57 41.71
C LYS A 186 -13.76 10.69 43.19
#